data_AF-K1Q0T7-F1
#
_entry.id   AF-K1Q0T7-F1
#
_cell.length_a   1.000
_cell.length_b   1.000
_cell.length_c   1.000
_cell.angle_alpha   90.00
_cell.angle_beta   90.00
_cell.angle_gamma   90.00
#
_symmetry.space_group_name_H-M   'P 1'
#
loop_
_entity.id
_entity.type
_entity.pdbx_description
1 polymer ?
#
loop_
_entity_poly.entity_id
_entity_poly.type
_entity_poly.pdbx_seq_one_letter_code
_entity_poly.pdbx_strand_id
1 'polypeptide(L)'
;MATWNRSRYLLLSALGFISVGFLFFIISFATPNWLEADDRYKMTNGFVKLGLWEACFNHWTYFNDYNGKIYDGCWWIYSYEYRPIFHWINPSWFLSIQVMMTLTMLAELVILALIILFILNICHGRNSFGALMSVGVAAIVCGVVTGICILIFGTMSVVNRQWIQNPDKNYLSFSFGLMVMSGFMVLFGGFCAAFSAAQVRYDQKKSEEKPRYAGHMIKPAPPIY
;
A
#
# COMPACT_ATOMS: atom_id res chain seq x y z
N MET A 1 18.53 -7.46 29.16
CA MET A 1 18.30 -8.54 28.19
C MET A 1 16.87 -8.58 27.64
N ALA A 2 15.82 -8.29 28.42
CA ALA A 2 14.42 -8.40 27.95
C ALA A 2 13.91 -7.28 26.98
N THR A 3 14.53 -6.10 26.93
CA THR A 3 14.00 -4.96 26.15
C THR A 3 14.35 -5.03 24.66
N TRP A 4 15.56 -5.52 24.32
CA TRP A 4 16.00 -5.76 22.94
C TRP A 4 15.10 -6.76 22.18
N ASN A 5 14.50 -7.71 22.89
CA ASN A 5 13.56 -8.65 22.28
C ASN A 5 12.27 -7.94 21.81
N ARG A 6 11.77 -6.93 22.54
CA ARG A 6 10.48 -6.27 22.23
C ARG A 6 10.53 -5.46 20.93
N SER A 7 11.57 -4.64 20.73
CA SER A 7 11.73 -3.86 19.49
C SER A 7 11.90 -4.76 18.27
N ARG A 8 12.61 -5.89 18.43
CA ARG A 8 12.77 -6.89 17.38
C ARG A 8 11.44 -7.57 17.00
N TYR A 9 10.61 -7.94 17.97
CA TYR A 9 9.27 -8.48 17.68
C TYR A 9 8.40 -7.46 16.95
N LEU A 10 8.42 -6.18 17.36
CA LEU A 10 7.68 -5.12 16.67
C LEU A 10 8.13 -4.92 15.22
N LEU A 11 9.43 -5.01 14.93
CA LEU A 11 9.94 -4.94 13.55
C LEU A 11 9.55 -6.17 12.72
N LEU A 12 9.56 -7.36 13.31
CA LEU A 12 9.10 -8.58 12.63
C LEU A 12 7.60 -8.52 12.33
N SER A 13 6.80 -8.00 13.27
CA SER A 13 5.37 -7.75 13.03
C SER A 13 5.15 -6.71 11.95
N ALA A 14 5.92 -5.60 11.94
CA ALA A 14 5.87 -4.61 10.88
C ALA A 14 6.20 -5.21 9.52
N LEU A 15 7.27 -6.01 9.43
CA LEU A 15 7.64 -6.72 8.22
C LEU A 15 6.50 -7.64 7.74
N GLY A 16 5.91 -8.42 8.65
CA GLY A 16 4.81 -9.32 8.33
C GLY A 16 3.60 -8.58 7.74
N PHE A 17 3.12 -7.55 8.44
CA PHE A 17 1.97 -6.76 7.98
C PHE A 17 2.23 -6.05 6.65
N ILE A 18 3.37 -5.36 6.50
CA ILE A 18 3.67 -4.63 5.27
C ILE A 18 3.89 -5.61 4.12
N SER A 19 4.51 -6.77 4.34
CA SER A 19 4.73 -7.76 3.26
C SER A 19 3.41 -8.33 2.75
N VAL A 20 2.51 -8.73 3.65
CA VAL A 20 1.18 -9.23 3.25
C VAL A 20 0.35 -8.11 2.61
N GLY A 21 0.39 -6.91 3.17
CA GLY A 21 -0.26 -5.72 2.60
C GLY A 21 0.22 -5.41 1.19
N PHE A 22 1.54 -5.45 0.95
CA PHE A 22 2.14 -5.22 -0.36
C PHE A 22 1.78 -6.31 -1.37
N LEU A 23 1.68 -7.58 -0.95
CA LEU A 23 1.19 -8.66 -1.81
C LEU A 23 -0.26 -8.39 -2.25
N PHE A 24 -1.14 -8.00 -1.33
CA PHE A 24 -2.51 -7.61 -1.67
C PHE A 24 -2.55 -6.38 -2.58
N PHE A 25 -1.65 -5.41 -2.36
CA PHE A 25 -1.49 -4.25 -3.21
C PHE A 25 -1.19 -4.68 -4.65
N ILE A 26 -0.15 -5.49 -4.86
CA ILE A 26 0.27 -5.94 -6.20
C ILE A 26 -0.85 -6.68 -6.91
N ILE A 27 -1.50 -7.62 -6.22
CA ILE A 27 -2.59 -8.40 -6.81
C ILE A 27 -3.71 -7.45 -7.23
N SER A 28 -4.13 -6.54 -6.34
CA SER A 28 -5.17 -5.58 -6.64
C SER A 28 -4.78 -4.66 -7.81
N PHE A 29 -3.55 -4.13 -7.79
CA PHE A 29 -3.02 -3.20 -8.78
C PHE A 29 -2.97 -3.82 -10.18
N ALA A 30 -2.60 -5.10 -10.30
CA ALA A 30 -2.46 -5.77 -11.58
C ALA A 30 -3.76 -6.38 -12.13
N THR A 31 -4.75 -6.66 -11.30
CA THR A 31 -5.94 -7.42 -11.72
C THR A 31 -7.12 -6.53 -12.15
N PRO A 32 -7.93 -6.98 -13.14
CA PRO A 32 -9.02 -6.19 -13.73
C PRO A 32 -10.34 -6.22 -12.93
N ASN A 33 -10.33 -6.60 -11.64
CA ASN A 33 -11.55 -6.84 -10.86
C ASN A 33 -11.77 -5.78 -9.77
N TRP A 34 -11.64 -4.50 -10.13
CA TRP A 34 -11.98 -3.38 -9.23
C TRP A 34 -13.48 -3.08 -9.26
N LEU A 35 -14.02 -2.98 -10.46
CA LEU A 35 -15.43 -2.78 -10.73
C LEU A 35 -15.87 -3.86 -11.72
N GLU A 36 -16.98 -4.50 -11.43
CA GLU A 36 -17.46 -5.63 -12.22
C GLU A 36 -18.98 -5.54 -12.39
N ALA A 37 -19.48 -5.88 -13.57
CA ALA A 37 -20.91 -6.01 -13.79
C ALA A 37 -21.44 -7.25 -13.06
N ASP A 38 -22.66 -7.21 -12.52
CA ASP A 38 -23.35 -8.38 -11.96
C ASP A 38 -23.38 -9.53 -13.00
N ASP A 39 -23.14 -10.77 -12.54
CA ASP A 39 -23.07 -11.99 -13.36
C ASP A 39 -24.26 -12.12 -14.34
N ARG A 40 -25.44 -11.66 -13.91
CA ARG A 40 -26.65 -11.65 -14.75
C ARG A 40 -26.54 -10.78 -16.00
N TYR A 41 -25.64 -9.80 -15.99
CA TYR A 41 -25.44 -8.83 -17.07
C TYR A 41 -24.08 -8.95 -17.74
N LYS A 42 -23.13 -9.74 -17.22
CA LYS A 42 -21.84 -10.03 -17.89
C LYS A 42 -22.01 -10.66 -19.27
N MET A 43 -23.06 -11.46 -19.45
CA MET A 43 -23.39 -12.09 -20.74
C MET A 43 -24.19 -11.19 -21.68
N THR A 44 -24.64 -10.03 -21.21
CA THR A 44 -25.32 -9.04 -22.07
C THR A 44 -24.28 -8.08 -22.67
N ASN A 45 -24.56 -7.57 -23.87
CA ASN A 45 -23.67 -6.64 -24.56
C ASN A 45 -23.40 -5.40 -23.68
N GLY A 46 -22.13 -5.07 -23.43
CA GLY A 46 -21.77 -3.91 -22.61
C GLY A 46 -20.48 -4.08 -21.80
N PHE A 47 -20.43 -3.37 -20.69
CA PHE A 47 -19.34 -3.40 -19.71
C PHE A 47 -19.29 -4.75 -18.96
N VAL A 48 -18.08 -5.32 -18.82
CA VAL A 48 -17.87 -6.57 -18.08
C VAL A 48 -17.12 -6.32 -16.77
N LYS A 49 -15.91 -5.76 -16.86
CA LYS A 49 -15.05 -5.49 -15.69
C LYS A 49 -14.01 -4.42 -15.99
N LEU A 50 -13.50 -3.82 -14.93
CA LEU A 50 -12.48 -2.77 -14.93
C LEU A 50 -11.52 -2.98 -13.78
N GLY A 51 -10.22 -2.90 -14.05
CA GLY A 51 -9.18 -2.64 -13.04
C GLY A 51 -8.48 -1.32 -13.30
N LEU A 52 -7.36 -1.10 -12.60
CA LEU A 52 -6.59 0.14 -12.78
C LEU A 52 -6.07 0.30 -14.21
N TRP A 53 -5.66 -0.79 -14.85
CA TRP A 53 -4.93 -0.73 -16.12
C TRP A 53 -5.67 -1.38 -17.28
N GLU A 54 -6.64 -2.24 -17.01
CA GLU A 54 -7.33 -3.05 -18.01
C GLU A 54 -8.83 -2.88 -17.86
N ALA A 55 -9.53 -2.79 -18.98
CA ALA A 55 -10.97 -2.79 -19.05
C ALA A 55 -11.44 -3.85 -20.04
N CYS A 56 -12.59 -4.46 -19.75
CA CYS A 56 -13.20 -5.48 -20.58
C CYS A 56 -14.63 -5.11 -20.96
N PHE A 57 -14.92 -5.24 -22.24
CA PHE A 57 -16.26 -5.09 -22.80
C PHE A 57 -16.65 -6.35 -23.57
N ASN A 58 -17.95 -6.54 -23.74
CA ASN A 58 -18.53 -7.64 -24.51
C ASN A 58 -19.44 -7.04 -25.58
N HIS A 59 -19.05 -7.12 -26.85
CA HIS A 59 -19.85 -6.66 -28.00
C HIS A 59 -20.52 -5.29 -27.81
N TRP A 60 -19.75 -4.30 -27.37
CA TRP A 60 -20.28 -2.98 -27.01
C TRP A 60 -19.88 -1.89 -28.01
N THR A 61 -20.77 -0.94 -28.29
CA THR A 61 -20.49 0.22 -29.15
C THR A 61 -20.66 1.52 -28.38
N TYR A 62 -19.70 2.45 -28.54
CA TYR A 62 -19.78 3.74 -27.88
C TYR A 62 -20.78 4.66 -28.58
N PHE A 63 -21.71 5.24 -27.82
CA PHE A 63 -22.81 6.05 -28.37
C PHE A 63 -22.33 7.28 -29.16
N ASN A 64 -21.14 7.79 -28.85
CA ASN A 64 -20.56 8.98 -29.48
C ASN A 64 -19.50 8.64 -30.54
N ASP A 65 -19.32 7.37 -30.89
CA ASP A 65 -18.42 6.97 -31.97
C ASP A 65 -19.20 6.79 -33.29
N TYR A 66 -18.98 7.70 -34.23
CA TYR A 66 -19.60 7.68 -35.55
C TYR A 66 -19.13 6.50 -36.42
N ASN A 67 -17.98 5.89 -36.11
CA ASN A 67 -17.46 4.74 -36.84
C ASN A 67 -18.11 3.41 -36.43
N GLY A 68 -18.89 3.41 -35.34
CA GLY A 68 -19.57 2.21 -34.84
C GLY A 68 -18.60 1.11 -34.42
N LYS A 69 -17.41 1.46 -33.90
CA LYS A 69 -16.43 0.46 -33.47
C LYS A 69 -17.03 -0.41 -32.36
N ILE A 70 -16.92 -1.72 -32.54
CA ILE A 70 -17.31 -2.70 -31.54
C ILE A 70 -16.11 -2.99 -30.64
N TYR A 71 -16.30 -2.77 -29.34
CA TYR A 71 -15.35 -3.09 -28.29
C TYR A 71 -15.68 -4.47 -27.73
N ASP A 72 -14.74 -5.39 -27.90
CA ASP A 72 -14.87 -6.77 -27.44
C ASP A 72 -13.55 -7.27 -26.84
N GLY A 73 -13.65 -8.00 -25.74
CA GLY A 73 -12.52 -8.52 -24.99
C GLY A 73 -11.93 -7.55 -23.97
N CYS A 74 -10.80 -7.96 -23.41
CA CYS A 74 -10.04 -7.24 -22.38
C CYS A 74 -8.81 -6.59 -22.99
N TRP A 75 -8.67 -5.29 -22.78
CA TRP A 75 -7.54 -4.55 -23.31
C TRP A 75 -6.98 -3.58 -22.26
N TRP A 76 -5.69 -3.30 -22.39
CA TRP A 76 -5.06 -2.24 -21.61
C TRP A 76 -5.69 -0.89 -21.95
N ILE A 77 -5.96 -0.06 -20.94
CA ILE A 77 -6.68 1.23 -21.06
C ILE A 77 -6.02 2.17 -22.06
N TYR A 78 -4.69 2.12 -22.17
CA TYR A 78 -3.89 2.95 -23.06
C TYR A 78 -3.55 2.27 -24.40
N SER A 79 -4.16 1.12 -24.69
CA SER A 79 -4.01 0.46 -25.98
C SER A 79 -4.63 1.28 -27.12
N TYR A 80 -4.20 0.99 -28.36
CA TYR A 80 -4.81 1.58 -29.54
C TYR A 80 -6.33 1.34 -29.59
N GLU A 81 -6.80 0.23 -28.99
CA GLU A 81 -8.20 -0.11 -29.08
C GLU A 81 -9.11 0.88 -28.39
N TYR A 82 -8.74 1.33 -27.20
CA TYR A 82 -9.51 2.30 -26.43
C TYR A 82 -9.17 3.75 -26.73
N ARG A 83 -8.27 4.03 -27.69
CA ARG A 83 -7.90 5.41 -28.05
C ARG A 83 -9.10 6.33 -28.32
N PRO A 84 -10.19 5.91 -29.02
CA PRO A 84 -11.34 6.78 -29.27
C PRO A 84 -12.16 7.10 -28.00
N ILE A 85 -12.16 6.21 -27.00
CA ILE A 85 -12.94 6.33 -25.76
C ILE A 85 -12.07 6.63 -24.54
N PHE A 86 -10.78 6.89 -24.73
CA PHE A 86 -9.79 6.97 -23.67
C PHE A 86 -10.17 7.98 -22.59
N HIS A 87 -10.58 9.19 -22.98
CA HIS A 87 -10.96 10.24 -22.04
C HIS A 87 -12.24 9.92 -21.25
N TRP A 88 -13.12 9.11 -21.83
CA TRP A 88 -14.33 8.66 -21.16
C TRP A 88 -14.03 7.54 -20.18
N ILE A 89 -13.27 6.51 -20.59
CA ILE A 89 -12.95 5.37 -19.73
C ILE A 89 -11.97 5.73 -18.62
N ASN A 90 -11.04 6.66 -18.88
CA ASN A 90 -10.01 7.10 -17.94
C ASN A 90 -10.14 8.60 -17.62
N PRO A 91 -11.16 8.99 -16.84
CA PRO A 91 -11.33 10.37 -16.41
C PRO A 91 -10.17 10.82 -15.51
N SER A 92 -9.97 12.14 -15.39
CA SER A 92 -8.83 12.72 -14.69
C SER A 92 -8.67 12.27 -13.23
N TRP A 93 -9.79 12.06 -12.52
CA TRP A 93 -9.77 11.54 -11.15
C TRP A 93 -9.28 10.09 -11.08
N PHE A 94 -9.58 9.26 -12.09
CA PHE A 94 -9.16 7.87 -12.15
C PHE A 94 -7.68 7.77 -12.54
N LEU A 95 -7.24 8.60 -13.49
CA LEU A 95 -5.82 8.78 -13.80
C LEU A 95 -5.02 9.23 -12.56
N SER A 96 -5.58 10.13 -11.74
CA SER A 96 -4.93 10.57 -10.50
C SER A 96 -4.74 9.41 -9.52
N ILE A 97 -5.72 8.51 -9.40
CA ILE A 97 -5.62 7.30 -8.58
C ILE A 97 -4.53 6.38 -9.11
N GLN A 98 -4.48 6.12 -10.43
CA GLN A 98 -3.44 5.29 -11.04
C GLN A 98 -2.03 5.80 -10.70
N VAL A 99 -1.79 7.11 -10.88
CA VAL A 99 -0.50 7.73 -10.58
C VAL A 99 -0.16 7.62 -9.09
N MET A 100 -1.09 8.01 -8.22
CA MET A 100 -0.86 7.97 -6.76
C MET A 100 -0.60 6.54 -6.27
N MET A 101 -1.37 5.56 -6.73
CA MET A 101 -1.16 4.16 -6.37
C MET A 101 0.18 3.62 -6.88
N THR A 102 0.62 4.05 -8.06
CA THR A 102 1.94 3.65 -8.59
C THR A 102 3.07 4.22 -7.71
N LEU A 103 2.97 5.49 -7.31
CA LEU A 103 3.94 6.13 -6.40
C LEU A 103 3.94 5.45 -5.02
N THR A 104 2.76 5.15 -4.47
CA THR A 104 2.62 4.45 -3.19
C THR A 104 3.22 3.04 -3.27
N MET A 105 2.98 2.30 -4.34
CA MET A 105 3.55 0.96 -4.54
C MET A 105 5.09 1.00 -4.54
N LEU A 106 5.69 1.97 -5.24
CA LEU A 106 7.14 2.15 -5.26
C LEU A 106 7.68 2.53 -3.88
N ALA A 107 6.98 3.41 -3.15
CA ALA A 107 7.36 3.78 -1.79
C ALA A 107 7.28 2.59 -0.82
N GLU A 108 6.22 1.77 -0.90
CA GLU A 108 6.07 0.55 -0.08
C GLU A 108 7.17 -0.47 -0.35
N LEU A 109 7.59 -0.64 -1.61
CA LEU A 109 8.72 -1.50 -1.96
C LEU A 109 10.02 -1.02 -1.30
N VAL A 110 10.29 0.29 -1.33
CA VAL A 110 11.46 0.88 -0.66
C VAL A 110 11.38 0.71 0.85
N ILE A 111 10.21 0.93 1.46
CA ILE A 111 9.96 0.73 2.89
C ILE A 111 10.25 -0.73 3.29
N LEU A 112 9.76 -1.71 2.53
CA LEU A 112 10.02 -3.12 2.76
C LEU A 112 11.52 -3.44 2.71
N ALA A 113 12.21 -2.95 1.68
CA ALA A 113 13.66 -3.13 1.56
C ALA A 113 14.41 -2.55 2.77
N LEU A 114 14.05 -1.34 3.21
CA LEU A 114 14.66 -0.70 4.37
C LEU A 114 14.42 -1.50 5.66
N ILE A 115 13.20 -1.99 5.91
CA ILE A 115 12.90 -2.82 7.09
C ILE A 115 13.74 -4.10 7.10
N ILE A 116 13.88 -4.76 5.94
CA ILE A 116 14.73 -5.96 5.82
C ILE A 116 16.18 -5.63 6.13
N LEU A 117 16.73 -4.54 5.58
CA LEU A 117 18.10 -4.09 5.87
C LEU A 117 18.32 -3.78 7.36
N PHE A 118 17.31 -3.21 8.03
CA PHE A 118 17.33 -3.00 9.49
C PHE A 118 17.37 -4.31 10.27
N ILE A 119 16.55 -5.30 9.90
CA ILE A 119 16.48 -6.60 10.59
C ILE A 119 17.79 -7.39 10.41
N LEU A 120 18.41 -7.30 9.23
CA LEU A 120 19.69 -7.96 8.92
C LEU A 120 20.91 -7.26 9.55
N ASN A 121 20.71 -6.16 10.27
CA ASN A 121 21.77 -5.34 10.89
C ASN A 121 22.81 -4.78 9.90
N ILE A 122 22.47 -4.67 8.60
CA ILE A 122 23.41 -4.20 7.57
C ILE A 122 23.67 -2.69 7.71
N CYS A 123 22.69 -1.92 8.20
CA CYS A 123 22.77 -0.46 8.33
C CYS A 123 22.83 0.02 9.80
N HIS A 124 23.52 -0.70 10.70
CA HIS A 124 23.57 -0.33 12.12
C HIS A 124 24.46 0.91 12.34
N GLY A 125 23.86 2.10 12.27
CA GLY A 125 24.50 3.39 12.58
C GLY A 125 23.98 4.03 13.88
N ARG A 126 24.70 5.04 14.39
CA ARG A 126 24.38 5.80 15.62
C ARG A 126 23.02 6.53 15.60
N ASN A 127 22.34 6.60 14.44
CA ASN A 127 21.08 7.30 14.23
C ASN A 127 19.89 6.37 13.89
N SER A 128 19.86 5.15 14.45
CA SER A 128 18.84 4.12 14.19
C SER A 128 17.41 4.56 14.50
N PHE A 129 17.20 5.43 15.49
CA PHE A 129 15.88 5.99 15.81
C PHE A 129 15.27 6.78 14.65
N GLY A 130 16.01 7.76 14.10
CA GLY A 130 15.49 8.66 13.07
C GLY A 130 15.10 7.91 11.79
N ALA A 131 15.94 6.96 11.39
CA ALA A 131 15.68 6.15 10.21
C ALA A 131 14.47 5.21 10.39
N LEU A 132 14.39 4.46 11.51
CA LEU A 132 13.22 3.61 11.79
C LEU A 132 11.92 4.41 11.93
N MET A 133 11.98 5.59 12.56
CA MET A 133 10.82 6.48 12.67
C MET A 133 10.39 6.99 11.29
N SER A 134 11.34 7.37 10.43
CA SER A 134 11.01 7.83 9.07
C SER A 134 10.33 6.74 8.24
N VAL A 135 10.78 5.49 8.35
CA VAL A 135 10.18 4.33 7.67
C VAL A 135 8.75 4.09 8.19
N GLY A 136 8.55 4.12 9.51
CA GLY A 136 7.22 3.97 10.10
C GLY A 136 6.25 5.07 9.67
N VAL A 137 6.68 6.34 9.71
CA VAL A 137 5.88 7.48 9.25
C VAL A 137 5.58 7.38 7.75
N ALA A 138 6.56 7.02 6.93
CA ALA A 138 6.36 6.85 5.49
C ALA A 138 5.34 5.76 5.17
N ALA A 139 5.37 4.63 5.89
CA ALA A 139 4.36 3.57 5.75
C ALA A 139 2.95 4.05 6.16
N ILE A 140 2.83 4.83 7.24
CA ILE A 140 1.55 5.42 7.64
C ILE A 140 1.03 6.35 6.54
N VAL A 141 1.89 7.21 5.98
CA VAL A 141 1.52 8.10 4.87
C VAL A 141 1.06 7.29 3.65
N CYS A 142 1.77 6.23 3.27
CA CYS A 142 1.38 5.34 2.19
C CYS A 142 -0.03 4.76 2.42
N GLY A 143 -0.28 4.22 3.62
CA GLY A 143 -1.58 3.67 3.98
C GLY A 143 -2.72 4.71 3.94
N VAL A 144 -2.45 5.96 4.36
CA VAL A 144 -3.42 7.06 4.27
C VAL A 144 -3.69 7.45 2.81
N VAL A 145 -2.64 7.56 1.98
CA VAL A 145 -2.79 7.86 0.54
C VAL A 145 -3.59 6.77 -0.17
N THR A 146 -3.30 5.50 0.11
CA THR A 146 -4.09 4.36 -0.38
C THR A 146 -5.55 4.49 0.06
N GLY A 147 -5.78 4.82 1.34
CA GLY A 147 -7.11 5.11 1.90
C GLY A 147 -7.87 6.22 1.16
N ILE A 148 -7.21 7.32 0.83
CA ILE A 148 -7.81 8.41 0.06
C ILE A 148 -8.17 7.93 -1.35
N CYS A 149 -7.28 7.20 -2.01
CA CYS A 149 -7.50 6.70 -3.37
C CYS A 149 -8.67 5.71 -3.45
N ILE A 150 -8.80 4.78 -2.51
CA ILE A 150 -9.95 3.84 -2.46
C ILE A 150 -11.27 4.58 -2.18
N LEU A 151 -11.24 5.62 -1.34
CA LEU A 151 -12.43 6.45 -1.07
C LEU A 151 -12.87 7.23 -2.31
N ILE A 152 -11.92 7.85 -3.03
CA ILE A 152 -12.23 8.54 -4.28
C ILE A 152 -12.78 7.54 -5.30
N PHE A 153 -12.15 6.38 -5.48
CA PHE A 153 -12.65 5.37 -6.41
C PHE A 153 -14.07 4.91 -6.04
N GLY A 154 -14.28 4.49 -4.80
CA GLY A 154 -15.57 3.95 -4.35
C GLY A 154 -16.70 4.98 -4.35
N THR A 155 -16.39 6.27 -4.12
CA THR A 155 -17.39 7.34 -4.22
C THR A 155 -17.69 7.68 -5.69
N MET A 156 -16.67 7.84 -6.51
CA MET A 156 -16.84 8.19 -7.93
C MET A 156 -17.52 7.07 -8.72
N SER A 157 -17.28 5.80 -8.38
CA SER A 157 -17.95 4.67 -9.03
C SER A 157 -19.47 4.65 -8.81
N VAL A 158 -19.97 5.29 -7.75
CA VAL A 158 -21.41 5.37 -7.43
C VAL A 158 -22.01 6.70 -7.89
N VAL A 159 -21.32 7.81 -7.62
CA VAL A 159 -21.84 9.16 -7.88
C VAL A 159 -21.80 9.49 -9.37
N ASN A 160 -20.75 9.09 -10.09
CA ASN A 160 -20.60 9.42 -11.50
C ASN A 160 -21.33 8.42 -12.40
N ARG A 161 -22.66 8.58 -12.47
CA ARG A 161 -23.55 7.70 -13.26
C ARG A 161 -23.30 7.73 -14.77
N GLN A 162 -22.52 8.71 -15.27
CA GLN A 162 -22.21 8.86 -16.70
C GLN A 162 -20.89 8.19 -17.10
N TRP A 163 -20.07 7.77 -16.13
CA TRP A 163 -18.74 7.25 -16.41
C TRP A 163 -18.74 5.83 -16.97
N ILE A 164 -19.43 4.89 -16.32
CA ILE A 164 -19.54 3.50 -16.79
C ILE A 164 -21.01 3.16 -17.02
N GLN A 165 -21.28 2.32 -18.02
CA GLN A 165 -22.62 1.87 -18.33
C GLN A 165 -23.28 1.12 -17.17
N ASN A 166 -24.58 1.33 -16.99
CA ASN A 166 -25.40 0.64 -15.99
C ASN A 166 -24.75 0.64 -14.58
N PRO A 167 -24.44 1.81 -14.00
CA PRO A 167 -23.74 1.90 -12.73
C PRO A 167 -24.49 1.16 -11.60
N ASP A 168 -25.83 1.12 -11.65
CA ASP A 168 -26.67 0.42 -10.67
C ASP A 168 -26.53 -1.12 -10.74
N LYS A 169 -25.93 -1.65 -11.81
CA LYS A 169 -25.71 -3.08 -12.03
C LYS A 169 -24.25 -3.49 -11.82
N ASN A 170 -23.38 -2.54 -11.46
CA ASN A 170 -21.97 -2.79 -11.21
C ASN A 170 -21.69 -2.81 -9.72
N TYR A 171 -20.75 -3.64 -9.30
CA TYR A 171 -20.32 -3.76 -7.90
C TYR A 171 -18.80 -3.67 -7.79
N LEU A 172 -18.33 -3.23 -6.62
CA LEU A 172 -16.91 -3.23 -6.28
C LEU A 172 -16.46 -4.66 -6.02
N SER A 173 -15.53 -5.14 -6.84
CA SER A 173 -15.14 -6.56 -6.87
C SER A 173 -13.88 -6.82 -6.03
N PHE A 174 -13.34 -8.04 -6.12
CA PHE A 174 -12.33 -8.58 -5.23
C PHE A 174 -11.05 -7.74 -5.15
N SER A 175 -10.57 -7.19 -6.27
CA SER A 175 -9.35 -6.38 -6.30
C SER A 175 -9.52 -5.09 -5.48
N PHE A 176 -10.69 -4.46 -5.54
CA PHE A 176 -10.98 -3.30 -4.71
C PHE A 176 -10.90 -3.67 -3.21
N GLY A 177 -11.50 -4.80 -2.82
CA GLY A 177 -11.43 -5.31 -1.45
C GLY A 177 -10.00 -5.61 -1.00
N LEU A 178 -9.16 -6.20 -1.87
CA LEU A 178 -7.75 -6.42 -1.58
C LEU A 178 -6.97 -5.11 -1.35
N MET A 179 -7.27 -4.05 -2.11
CA MET A 179 -6.62 -2.75 -1.90
C MET A 179 -6.99 -2.15 -0.54
N VAL A 180 -8.26 -2.28 -0.14
CA VAL A 180 -8.72 -1.85 1.20
C VAL A 180 -7.92 -2.59 2.29
N MET A 181 -7.81 -3.90 2.18
CA MET A 181 -7.06 -4.73 3.13
C MET A 181 -5.57 -4.37 3.15
N SER A 182 -4.98 -4.13 1.97
CA SER A 182 -3.60 -3.65 1.84
C SER A 182 -3.36 -2.36 2.62
N GLY A 183 -4.21 -1.34 2.41
CA GLY A 183 -4.12 -0.07 3.12
C GLY A 183 -4.13 -0.23 4.64
N PHE A 184 -5.05 -1.05 5.18
CA PHE A 184 -5.08 -1.33 6.61
C PHE A 184 -3.81 -2.03 7.11
N MET A 185 -3.34 -3.05 6.40
CA MET A 185 -2.13 -3.79 6.80
C MET A 185 -0.89 -2.89 6.80
N VAL A 186 -0.74 -2.04 5.79
CA VAL A 186 0.39 -1.09 5.71
C VAL A 186 0.31 -0.04 6.82
N LEU A 187 -0.89 0.45 7.16
CA LEU A 187 -1.09 1.34 8.31
C LEU A 187 -0.64 0.67 9.63
N PHE A 188 -1.14 -0.53 9.92
CA PHE A 188 -0.76 -1.26 11.13
C PHE A 188 0.74 -1.56 11.18
N GLY A 189 1.32 -1.99 10.06
CA GLY A 189 2.76 -2.22 9.95
C GLY A 189 3.58 -0.95 10.16
N GLY A 190 3.12 0.19 9.64
CA GLY A 190 3.72 1.50 9.89
C GLY A 190 3.70 1.90 11.36
N PHE A 191 2.59 1.69 12.06
CA PHE A 191 2.52 1.91 13.51
C PHE A 191 3.48 0.98 14.27
N CYS A 192 3.56 -0.31 13.92
CA CYS A 192 4.51 -1.23 14.52
C CYS A 192 5.97 -0.77 14.34
N ALA A 193 6.33 -0.30 13.14
CA ALA A 193 7.67 0.24 12.86
C ALA A 193 7.97 1.53 13.66
N ALA A 194 7.01 2.46 13.71
CA ALA A 194 7.14 3.71 14.48
C ALA A 194 7.26 3.43 16.00
N PHE A 195 6.47 2.50 16.54
CA PHE A 195 6.58 2.09 17.93
C PHE A 195 7.89 1.37 18.23
N SER A 196 8.41 0.57 17.30
CA SER A 196 9.74 -0.02 17.44
C SER A 196 10.82 1.06 17.53
N ALA A 197 10.74 2.09 16.69
CA ALA A 197 11.64 3.24 16.77
C ALA A 197 11.56 3.93 18.15
N ALA A 198 10.35 4.19 18.64
CA ALA A 198 10.14 4.79 19.96
C ALA A 198 10.74 3.95 21.10
N GLN A 199 10.61 2.62 21.03
CA GLN A 199 11.22 1.69 21.99
C GLN A 199 12.76 1.75 21.94
N VAL A 200 13.36 1.81 20.74
CA VAL A 200 14.81 1.96 20.59
C VAL A 200 15.30 3.25 21.26
N ARG A 201 14.58 4.37 21.08
CA ARG A 201 14.93 5.65 21.75
C ARG A 201 14.79 5.59 23.27
N TYR A 202 13.74 4.92 23.76
CA TYR A 202 13.54 4.71 25.19
C TYR A 202 14.70 3.90 25.80
N ASP A 203 15.10 2.81 25.14
CA ASP A 203 16.21 1.97 25.58
C ASP A 203 17.56 2.70 25.54
N GLN A 204 17.79 3.56 24.54
CA GLN A 204 18.98 4.42 24.47
C GLN A 204 19.06 5.38 25.66
N LYS A 205 18.00 6.15 25.93
CA LYS A 205 17.95 7.06 27.09
C LYS A 205 18.17 6.33 28.41
N LYS A 206 17.52 5.17 28.60
CA LYS A 206 17.69 4.34 29.80
C LYS A 206 19.12 3.82 29.94
N SER A 207 19.84 3.60 28.84
CA SER A 207 21.25 3.20 28.88
C SER A 207 22.18 4.35 29.26
N GLU A 208 21.84 5.58 28.86
CA GLU A 208 22.57 6.81 29.22
C GLU A 208 22.37 7.19 30.70
N GLU A 209 21.16 6.98 31.24
CA GLU A 209 20.83 7.26 32.64
C GLU A 209 21.47 6.30 33.65
N LYS A 210 21.89 5.10 33.22
CA LYS A 210 22.53 4.14 34.13
C LYS A 210 23.90 4.68 34.58
N PRO A 211 24.15 4.81 35.90
CA PRO A 211 25.43 5.33 36.38
C PRO A 211 26.61 4.50 35.88
N ARG A 212 27.61 5.18 35.33
CA ARG A 212 28.85 4.63 34.75
C ARG A 212 29.83 4.05 35.79
N TYR A 213 29.36 3.71 37.00
CA TYR A 213 30.21 3.36 38.15
C TYR A 213 30.63 1.89 38.23
N ALA A 214 30.18 1.01 37.33
CA ALA A 214 30.62 -0.39 37.32
C ALA A 214 32.09 -0.60 36.88
N GLY A 215 32.80 0.45 36.46
CA GLY A 215 34.18 0.39 35.97
C GLY A 215 35.27 0.74 36.98
N HIS A 216 34.94 1.27 38.16
CA HIS A 216 35.93 1.48 39.22
C HIS A 216 35.79 0.37 40.26
N MET A 217 36.32 -0.81 39.95
CA MET A 217 36.66 -1.74 41.03
C MET A 217 37.75 -1.08 41.87
N ILE A 218 37.39 -0.68 43.09
CA ILE A 218 38.34 -0.28 44.13
C ILE A 218 39.26 -1.49 44.31
N LYS A 219 40.55 -1.35 43.94
CA LYS A 219 41.55 -2.38 44.26
C LYS A 219 41.53 -2.60 45.78
N PRO A 220 41.43 -3.85 46.28
CA PRO A 220 41.51 -4.08 47.72
C PRO A 220 42.84 -3.53 48.24
N ALA A 221 42.79 -2.78 49.35
CA ALA A 221 43.98 -2.26 49.99
C ALA A 221 44.90 -3.44 50.38
N PRO A 222 46.22 -3.34 50.15
CA PRO A 222 47.13 -4.39 50.56
C PRO A 222 47.11 -4.56 52.08
N PRO A 223 47.25 -5.79 52.60
CA PRO A 223 47.29 -6.03 54.04
C PRO A 223 48.48 -5.28 54.64
N ILE A 224 48.20 -4.54 55.72
CA ILE A 224 49.22 -3.93 56.58
C ILE A 224 49.79 -5.08 57.41
N TYR A 225 51.04 -5.46 57.15
CA TYR A 225 51.82 -6.35 58.00
C TYR A 225 52.50 -5.56 59.11
#